data_AF-A0A7S2AKQ7-F1
#
_entry.id   AF-A0A7S2AKQ7-F1
#
_cell.length_a   1.000
_cell.length_b   1.000
_cell.length_c   1.000
_cell.angle_alpha   90.00
_cell.angle_beta   90.00
_cell.angle_gamma   90.00
#
_symmetry.space_group_name_H-M   'P 1'
#
loop_
_entity.id
_entity.type
_entity.pdbx_description
1 polymer ?
#
loop_
_entity_poly.entity_id
_entity_poly.type
_entity_poly.pdbx_seq_one_letter_code
_entity_poly.pdbx_strand_id
1 'polypeptide(L)'
;MLPPFFGVLTAHLEDAFTVMMPGIWVTACALIPLLVWPSVVGACLWQALLITGHAIWTPRYYAWVASLAPARREGVFFALDVAPRELLLLLSALCVRRLNAAFNPPCRVCQDESGHFCSDATLLTNSSAQQTDEGTPSMLFECATVTTAAMRKRLGLKNTQREEKYTQFA
;
A
#
# COMPACT_ATOMS: atom_id res chain seq x y z
N MET A 1 9.33 -11.07 15.56
CA MET A 1 10.33 -10.93 16.65
C MET A 1 10.41 -9.50 17.23
N LEU A 2 10.03 -8.44 16.50
CA LEU A 2 9.97 -7.07 17.04
C LEU A 2 8.98 -6.84 18.21
N PRO A 3 7.73 -7.36 18.16
CA PRO A 3 6.73 -7.07 19.19
C PRO A 3 7.11 -7.41 20.64
N PRO A 4 7.71 -8.60 20.94
CA PRO A 4 8.12 -8.91 22.32
C PRO A 4 9.25 -8.00 22.84
N PHE A 5 10.13 -7.50 21.96
CA PHE A 5 11.19 -6.56 22.35
C PHE A 5 10.60 -5.24 22.87
N PHE A 6 9.66 -4.65 22.13
CA PHE A 6 8.97 -3.43 22.57
C PHE A 6 8.08 -3.68 23.80
N GLY A 7 7.50 -4.88 23.93
CA GLY A 7 6.75 -5.29 25.11
C GLY A 7 7.60 -5.23 26.38
N VAL A 8 8.83 -5.79 26.35
CA VAL A 8 9.78 -5.73 27.47
C VAL A 8 10.28 -4.31 27.69
N LEU A 9 10.65 -3.59 26.63
CA LEU A 9 11.18 -2.24 26.74
C LEU A 9 10.17 -1.28 27.38
N THR A 10 8.88 -1.46 27.09
CA THR A 10 7.81 -0.62 27.65
C THR A 10 7.23 -1.16 28.96
N ALA A 11 7.67 -2.34 29.44
CA ALA A 11 7.13 -3.05 30.60
C ALA A 11 7.03 -2.18 31.87
N HIS A 12 8.03 -1.32 32.06
CA HIS A 12 8.19 -0.48 33.25
C HIS A 12 7.31 0.78 33.25
N LEU A 13 6.63 1.10 32.14
CA LEU A 13 5.77 2.26 32.03
C LEU A 13 4.33 1.86 32.43
N GLU A 14 3.86 2.38 33.56
CA GLU A 14 2.53 2.08 34.12
C GLU A 14 1.40 2.64 33.25
N ASP A 15 1.64 3.80 32.60
CA ASP A 15 0.66 4.44 31.73
C ASP A 15 0.63 3.84 30.33
N ALA A 16 -0.08 2.72 30.17
CA ALA A 16 -0.23 2.04 28.89
C ALA A 16 -0.74 2.98 27.77
N PHE A 17 -1.62 3.92 28.11
CA PHE A 17 -2.16 4.90 27.16
C PHE A 17 -1.11 5.87 26.64
N THR A 18 -0.26 6.42 27.52
CA THR A 18 0.80 7.38 27.17
C THR A 18 1.81 6.78 26.20
N VAL A 19 2.10 5.48 26.34
CA VAL A 19 3.00 4.74 25.44
C VAL A 19 2.33 4.38 24.12
N MET A 20 1.03 4.10 24.14
CA MET A 20 0.26 3.71 22.95
C MET A 20 0.09 4.89 21.98
N MET A 21 -0.20 6.09 22.49
CA MET A 21 -0.47 7.29 21.69
C MET A 21 0.62 7.63 20.65
N PRO A 22 1.92 7.73 20.98
CA PRO A 22 2.95 8.03 19.98
C PRO A 22 3.05 6.94 18.91
N GLY A 23 2.85 5.66 19.25
CA GLY A 23 2.82 4.59 18.27
C GLY A 23 1.69 4.76 17.24
N ILE A 24 0.50 5.19 17.69
CA ILE A 24 -0.63 5.50 16.81
C ILE A 24 -0.30 6.68 15.89
N TRP A 25 0.29 7.76 16.42
CA TRP A 25 0.71 8.90 15.62
C TRP A 25 1.73 8.51 14.54
N VAL A 26 2.73 7.70 14.88
CA VAL A 26 3.71 7.20 13.91
C VAL A 26 3.04 6.37 12.81
N THR A 27 2.11 5.47 13.17
CA THR A 27 1.33 4.70 12.19
C THR A 27 0.47 5.61 11.29
N ALA A 28 -0.17 6.64 11.84
CA ALA A 28 -0.99 7.57 11.07
C ALA A 28 -0.14 8.40 10.08
N CYS A 29 1.05 8.83 10.50
CA CYS A 29 1.98 9.57 9.65
C CYS A 29 2.70 8.69 8.61
N ALA A 30 2.56 7.36 8.67
CA ALA A 30 3.28 6.45 7.79
C ALA A 30 2.93 6.69 6.30
N LEU A 31 1.75 7.21 5.97
CA LEU A 31 1.38 7.48 4.57
C LEU A 31 2.09 8.70 3.96
N ILE A 32 2.69 9.57 4.76
CA ILE A 32 3.33 10.82 4.28
C ILE A 32 4.46 10.53 3.27
N PRO A 33 5.42 9.61 3.53
CA PRO A 33 6.44 9.27 2.54
C PRO A 33 5.91 8.79 1.19
N LEU A 34 4.80 8.05 1.15
CA LEU A 34 4.18 7.62 -0.11
C LEU A 34 3.59 8.80 -0.90
N LEU A 35 3.08 9.81 -0.20
CA LEU A 35 2.52 11.01 -0.83
C LEU A 35 3.63 11.92 -1.40
N VAL A 36 4.78 11.99 -0.73
CA VAL A 36 5.90 12.86 -1.14
C VAL A 36 6.79 12.18 -2.19
N TRP A 37 7.07 10.88 -2.04
CA TRP A 37 7.95 10.12 -2.94
C TRP A 37 7.27 8.84 -3.42
N PRO A 38 6.62 8.84 -4.60
CA PRO A 38 6.04 7.65 -5.21
C PRO A 38 7.13 6.78 -5.86
N SER A 39 8.12 6.35 -5.06
CA SER A 39 9.25 5.52 -5.47
C SER A 39 9.39 4.30 -4.55
N VAL A 40 10.25 3.35 -4.93
CA VAL A 40 10.56 2.18 -4.10
C VAL A 40 11.06 2.59 -2.71
N VAL A 41 11.87 3.66 -2.65
CA VAL A 41 12.40 4.19 -1.39
C VAL A 41 11.27 4.72 -0.50
N GLY A 42 10.31 5.45 -1.07
CA GLY A 42 9.13 5.92 -0.33
C GLY A 42 8.29 4.77 0.23
N ALA A 43 8.11 3.68 -0.54
CA ALA A 43 7.42 2.48 -0.08
C ALA A 43 8.17 1.76 1.06
N CYS A 44 9.51 1.65 0.98
CA CYS A 44 10.32 1.08 2.05
C CYS A 44 10.22 1.90 3.35
N LEU A 45 10.28 3.24 3.25
CA LEU A 45 10.13 4.13 4.41
C LEU A 45 8.74 4.04 5.03
N TRP A 46 7.69 4.03 4.20
CA TRP A 46 6.31 3.81 4.68
C TRP A 46 6.20 2.49 5.45
N GLN A 47 6.70 1.39 4.88
CA GLN A 47 6.65 0.08 5.52
C GLN A 47 7.41 0.06 6.86
N ALA A 48 8.58 0.69 6.93
CA ALA A 48 9.38 0.78 8.15
C ALA A 48 8.65 1.56 9.27
N LEU A 49 8.07 2.72 8.94
CA LEU A 49 7.29 3.53 9.88
C LEU A 49 6.04 2.79 10.35
N LEU A 50 5.34 2.13 9.43
CA LEU A 50 4.14 1.36 9.74
C LEU A 50 4.44 0.22 10.73
N ILE A 51 5.48 -0.58 10.47
CA ILE A 51 5.91 -1.68 11.34
C ILE A 51 6.33 -1.15 12.72
N THR A 52 7.10 -0.07 12.75
CA THR A 52 7.60 0.53 13.99
C THR A 52 6.45 1.02 14.87
N GLY A 53 5.51 1.79 14.29
CA GLY A 53 4.32 2.25 15.00
C GLY A 53 3.52 1.07 15.55
N HIS A 54 3.21 0.07 14.71
CA HIS A 54 2.49 -1.13 15.13
C HIS A 54 3.20 -1.89 16.25
N ALA A 55 4.51 -2.04 16.19
CA ALA A 55 5.27 -2.75 17.22
C ALA A 55 5.19 -2.03 18.59
N ILE A 56 5.07 -0.70 18.59
CA ILE A 56 4.97 0.11 19.81
C ILE A 56 3.57 0.02 20.44
N TRP A 57 2.51 0.27 19.66
CA TRP A 57 1.17 0.43 20.25
C TRP A 57 0.41 -0.89 20.43
N THR A 58 0.65 -1.90 19.59
CA THR A 58 -0.09 -3.18 19.63
C THR A 58 -0.01 -3.93 20.97
N PRO A 59 1.16 -4.15 21.60
CA PRO A 59 1.21 -4.89 22.86
C PRO A 59 0.52 -4.15 24.02
N ARG A 60 0.58 -2.81 24.02
CA ARG A 60 -0.05 -1.95 25.04
C ARG A 60 -1.55 -1.86 24.87
N TYR A 61 -2.03 -1.92 23.63
CA TYR A 61 -3.46 -1.93 23.33
C TYR A 61 -4.19 -3.07 24.04
N TYR A 62 -3.70 -4.31 23.95
CA TYR A 62 -4.37 -5.44 24.58
C TYR A 62 -4.40 -5.35 26.12
N ALA A 63 -3.31 -4.86 26.73
CA ALA A 63 -3.27 -4.63 28.17
C ALA A 63 -4.25 -3.52 28.60
N TRP A 64 -4.36 -2.46 27.81
CA TRP A 64 -5.32 -1.38 28.04
C TRP A 64 -6.77 -1.86 27.88
N VAL A 65 -7.10 -2.60 26.82
CA VAL A 65 -8.43 -3.20 26.63
C VAL A 65 -8.77 -4.16 27.78
N ALA A 66 -7.82 -4.97 28.25
CA ALA A 66 -8.01 -5.85 29.41
C ALA A 66 -8.36 -5.05 30.67
N SER A 67 -7.71 -3.89 30.89
CA SER A 67 -7.96 -3.03 32.06
C SER A 67 -9.35 -2.39 32.08
N LEU A 68 -9.97 -2.25 30.91
CA LEU A 68 -11.33 -1.71 30.76
C LEU A 68 -12.41 -2.77 30.86
N ALA A 69 -12.05 -4.04 30.72
CA ALA A 69 -13.01 -5.12 30.65
C ALA A 69 -13.69 -5.35 32.02
N PRO A 70 -15.02 -5.50 32.06
CA PRO A 70 -15.72 -5.82 33.29
C PRO A 70 -15.35 -7.23 33.78
N ALA A 71 -15.18 -7.36 35.10
CA ALA A 71 -14.79 -8.61 35.73
C ALA A 71 -15.67 -9.79 35.28
N ARG A 72 -15.04 -10.93 34.94
CA ARG A 72 -15.67 -12.16 34.43
C ARG A 72 -16.34 -12.05 33.05
N ARG A 73 -16.18 -10.95 32.32
CA ARG A 73 -16.69 -10.77 30.95
C ARG A 73 -15.62 -10.35 29.94
N GLU A 74 -14.35 -10.53 30.31
CA GLU A 74 -13.19 -10.16 29.50
C GLU A 74 -13.24 -10.76 28.09
N GLY A 75 -13.53 -12.06 27.95
CA GLY A 75 -13.59 -12.72 26.64
C GLY A 75 -14.65 -12.12 25.70
N VAL A 76 -15.81 -11.74 26.23
CA VAL A 76 -16.87 -11.10 25.43
C VAL A 76 -16.47 -9.68 25.04
N PHE A 77 -15.81 -8.95 25.94
CA PHE A 77 -15.31 -7.61 25.66
C PHE A 77 -14.24 -7.63 24.56
N PHE A 78 -13.30 -8.57 24.60
CA PHE A 78 -12.31 -8.77 23.53
C PHE A 78 -12.96 -9.17 22.20
N ALA A 79 -13.98 -10.04 22.22
CA ALA A 79 -14.69 -10.40 21.00
C ALA A 79 -15.37 -9.19 20.35
N LEU A 80 -15.99 -8.32 21.16
CA LEU A 80 -16.61 -7.07 20.69
C LEU A 80 -15.59 -6.05 20.18
N ASP A 81 -14.38 -6.02 20.75
CA ASP A 81 -13.28 -5.18 20.29
C ASP A 81 -12.74 -5.62 18.92
N VAL A 82 -12.56 -6.93 18.72
CA VAL A 82 -11.98 -7.50 17.49
C VAL A 82 -12.96 -7.49 16.32
N ALA A 83 -14.25 -7.73 16.57
CA ALA A 83 -15.28 -7.83 15.52
C ALA A 83 -15.33 -6.62 14.55
N PRO A 84 -15.40 -5.36 14.99
CA PRO A 84 -15.43 -4.21 14.08
C PRO A 84 -14.12 -4.05 13.31
N ARG A 85 -12.98 -4.43 13.89
CA ARG A 85 -11.68 -4.37 13.23
C ARG A 85 -11.60 -5.34 12.04
N GLU A 86 -12.04 -6.57 12.24
CA GLU A 86 -12.08 -7.59 11.18
C GLU A 86 -13.07 -7.21 10.07
N LEU A 87 -14.23 -6.65 10.44
CA LEU A 87 -15.18 -6.13 9.48
C LEU A 87 -14.57 -5.00 8.64
N LEU A 88 -13.88 -4.06 9.27
CA LEU A 88 -13.22 -2.96 8.57
C LEU A 88 -12.11 -3.47 7.64
N LEU A 89 -11.36 -4.50 8.05
CA LEU A 89 -10.35 -5.14 7.23
C LEU A 89 -10.97 -5.73 5.95
N LEU A 90 -12.07 -6.46 6.06
CA LEU A 90 -12.81 -7.01 4.91
C LEU A 90 -13.30 -5.91 3.97
N LEU A 91 -13.91 -4.85 4.52
CA LEU A 91 -14.40 -3.73 3.72
C LEU A 91 -13.25 -3.00 3.01
N SER A 92 -12.13 -2.78 3.70
CA SER A 92 -10.95 -2.16 3.11
C SER A 92 -10.39 -2.98 1.96
N ALA A 93 -10.33 -4.31 2.09
CA ALA A 93 -9.86 -5.21 1.03
C ALA A 93 -10.77 -5.14 -0.21
N LEU A 94 -12.09 -5.10 -0.02
CA LEU A 94 -13.05 -4.93 -1.11
C LEU A 94 -12.89 -3.57 -1.82
N CYS A 95 -12.68 -2.50 -1.05
CA CYS A 95 -12.44 -1.16 -1.59
C CYS A 95 -11.14 -1.12 -2.39
N VAL A 96 -10.03 -1.61 -1.83
CA VAL A 96 -8.73 -1.68 -2.52
C VAL A 96 -8.84 -2.51 -3.79
N ARG A 97 -9.53 -3.66 -3.76
CA ARG A 97 -9.78 -4.47 -4.95
C ARG A 97 -10.53 -3.69 -6.02
N ARG A 98 -11.59 -2.96 -5.66
CA ARG A 98 -12.35 -2.13 -6.62
C ARG A 98 -11.53 -0.99 -7.18
N LEU A 99 -10.76 -0.29 -6.34
CA LEU A 99 -9.86 0.78 -6.76
C LEU A 99 -8.81 0.25 -7.73
N ASN A 100 -8.19 -0.90 -7.43
CA ASN A 100 -7.22 -1.53 -8.31
C ASN A 100 -7.87 -1.98 -9.62
N ALA A 101 -9.07 -2.56 -9.62
CA ALA A 101 -9.76 -2.92 -10.86
C ALA A 101 -10.08 -1.70 -11.75
N ALA A 102 -10.29 -0.53 -11.14
CA ALA A 102 -10.59 0.71 -11.86
C ALA A 102 -9.34 1.44 -12.36
N PHE A 103 -8.27 1.47 -11.56
CA PHE A 103 -7.08 2.30 -11.80
C PHE A 103 -5.83 1.52 -12.19
N ASN A 104 -5.78 0.22 -11.91
CA ASN A 104 -4.68 -0.67 -12.26
C ASN A 104 -5.24 -1.99 -12.84
N PRO A 105 -5.91 -1.95 -14.01
CA PRO A 105 -6.47 -3.15 -14.62
C PRO A 105 -5.33 -4.12 -14.99
N PRO A 106 -5.57 -5.44 -14.90
CA PRO A 106 -4.56 -6.43 -15.27
C PRO A 106 -4.18 -6.29 -16.74
N CYS A 107 -2.90 -6.02 -17.01
CA CYS A 107 -2.36 -6.02 -18.36
C CYS A 107 -2.12 -7.48 -18.78
N ARG A 108 -2.95 -7.99 -19.70
CA ARG A 108 -2.82 -9.37 -20.22
C ARG A 108 -1.53 -9.63 -21.00
N VAL A 109 -0.82 -8.57 -21.39
CA VAL A 109 0.45 -8.67 -22.13
C VAL A 109 1.63 -8.91 -21.18
N CYS A 110 1.58 -8.36 -19.97
CA CYS A 110 2.65 -8.50 -18.96
C CYS A 110 2.37 -9.61 -17.95
N GLN A 111 1.26 -10.33 -18.12
CA GLN A 111 0.81 -11.38 -17.25
C GLN A 111 0.98 -12.71 -17.98
N ASP A 112 1.65 -13.67 -17.34
CA ASP A 112 1.77 -15.01 -17.90
C ASP A 112 0.39 -15.73 -17.89
N GLU A 113 0.30 -16.89 -18.54
CA GLU A 113 -0.92 -17.71 -18.56
C GLU A 113 -1.39 -18.13 -17.14
N SER A 114 -0.50 -18.06 -16.14
CA SER A 114 -0.77 -18.42 -14.74
C SER A 114 -1.21 -17.23 -13.89
N GLY A 115 -1.14 -16.00 -14.42
CA GLY A 115 -1.52 -14.79 -13.70
C GLY A 115 -0.37 -14.06 -12.98
N HIS A 116 0.87 -14.48 -13.13
CA HIS A 116 2.04 -13.82 -12.54
C HIS A 116 2.56 -12.68 -13.42
N PHE A 117 3.12 -11.65 -12.78
CA PHE A 117 3.89 -10.62 -13.47
C PHE A 117 5.29 -11.16 -13.82
N CYS A 118 5.82 -10.77 -14.99
CA CYS A 118 7.15 -11.19 -15.43
C CYS A 118 8.20 -11.00 -14.32
N SER A 119 9.01 -12.04 -14.08
CA SER A 119 10.05 -12.07 -13.04
C SER A 119 11.20 -11.10 -13.33
N ASP A 120 11.40 -10.78 -14.61
CA ASP A 120 12.39 -9.83 -15.07
C ASP A 120 11.74 -8.45 -15.22
N ALA A 121 12.16 -7.50 -14.39
CA ALA A 121 11.98 -6.09 -14.65
C ALA A 121 12.86 -5.72 -15.85
N THR A 122 12.40 -6.03 -17.07
CA THR A 122 13.14 -5.69 -18.28
C THR A 122 13.39 -4.18 -18.27
N LEU A 123 14.66 -3.82 -18.18
CA LEU A 123 15.16 -2.47 -18.35
C LEU A 123 14.64 -1.93 -19.69
N LEU A 124 13.57 -1.14 -19.66
CA LEU A 124 13.06 -0.37 -20.79
C LEU A 124 14.00 0.80 -21.11
N THR A 125 15.31 0.57 -21.13
CA THR A 125 16.30 1.59 -21.48
C THR A 125 16.83 1.45 -22.89
N ASN A 126 16.67 0.32 -23.60
CA ASN A 126 17.21 0.18 -24.97
C ASN A 126 16.42 -0.80 -25.86
N SER A 127 15.15 -0.52 -26.14
CA SER A 127 14.40 -1.22 -27.19
C SER A 127 13.91 -0.26 -28.28
N SER A 128 14.77 0.68 -28.67
CA SER A 128 14.72 1.35 -29.98
C SER A 128 15.70 0.75 -30.99
N ALA A 129 16.42 -0.34 -30.64
CA ALA A 129 17.30 -1.04 -31.56
C ALA A 129 17.10 -2.56 -31.46
N GLN A 130 16.79 -3.18 -32.60
CA GLN A 130 16.68 -4.61 -32.85
C GLN A 130 15.42 -5.32 -32.36
N GLN A 131 14.33 -5.10 -33.09
CA GLN A 131 13.57 -6.23 -33.63
C GLN A 131 13.02 -5.87 -35.02
N THR A 132 13.91 -5.91 -36.01
CA THR A 132 13.52 -6.16 -37.41
C THR A 132 13.38 -7.66 -37.57
N ASP A 133 12.15 -8.17 -37.50
CA ASP A 133 11.68 -9.11 -38.52
C ASP A 133 10.15 -9.20 -38.50
N GLU A 134 9.60 -8.91 -39.68
CA GLU A 134 8.28 -9.18 -40.23
C GLU A 134 7.05 -9.27 -39.29
N GLY A 135 6.26 -8.18 -39.30
CA GLY A 135 4.81 -8.31 -39.41
C GLY A 135 3.98 -8.43 -38.14
N THR A 136 4.17 -7.60 -37.11
CA THR A 136 3.10 -7.31 -36.13
C THR A 136 3.33 -5.97 -35.43
N PRO A 137 2.35 -5.04 -35.36
CA PRO A 137 2.57 -3.74 -34.74
C PRO A 137 2.69 -3.85 -33.21
N SER A 138 3.88 -3.54 -32.69
CA SER A 138 4.16 -2.79 -31.45
C SER A 138 3.09 -2.80 -30.32
N MET A 139 2.98 -3.90 -29.57
CA MET A 139 2.06 -4.03 -28.42
C MET A 139 2.63 -3.57 -27.06
N LEU A 140 3.93 -3.30 -26.94
CA LEU A 140 4.56 -2.99 -25.65
C LEU A 140 4.35 -1.53 -25.19
N PHE A 141 4.20 -0.58 -26.12
CA PHE A 141 3.86 0.80 -25.77
C PHE A 141 2.36 0.97 -25.46
N GLU A 142 1.53 -0.01 -25.81
CA GLU A 142 0.08 0.05 -25.70
C GLU A 142 -0.43 -0.15 -24.27
N CYS A 143 0.19 -0.98 -23.41
CA CYS A 143 -0.41 -1.20 -22.08
C CYS A 143 -0.37 0.03 -21.15
N ALA A 144 0.69 0.85 -21.23
CA ALA A 144 0.81 2.10 -20.46
C ALA A 144 0.03 3.29 -21.09
N THR A 145 -0.08 3.32 -22.43
CA THR A 145 -0.84 4.38 -23.14
C THR A 145 -2.34 4.10 -23.19
N VAL A 146 -2.77 2.84 -23.26
CA VAL A 146 -4.19 2.45 -23.22
C VAL A 146 -4.80 2.69 -21.85
N THR A 147 -4.06 2.45 -20.76
CA THR A 147 -4.53 2.76 -19.40
C THR A 147 -4.70 4.27 -19.20
N THR A 148 -3.74 5.09 -19.64
CA THR A 148 -3.84 6.55 -19.53
C THR A 148 -4.92 7.14 -20.45
N ALA A 149 -5.08 6.65 -21.69
CA ALA A 149 -6.12 7.12 -22.61
C ALA A 149 -7.54 6.72 -22.18
N ALA A 150 -7.74 5.48 -21.70
CA ALA A 150 -9.03 5.02 -21.18
C ALA A 150 -9.42 5.73 -19.87
N MET A 151 -8.45 6.01 -19.01
CA MET A 151 -8.63 6.76 -17.76
C MET A 151 -8.97 8.24 -18.04
N ARG A 152 -8.30 8.87 -19.02
CA ARG A 152 -8.57 10.25 -19.46
C ARG A 152 -9.98 10.40 -20.06
N LYS A 153 -10.45 9.41 -20.82
CA LYS A 153 -11.82 9.36 -21.38
C LYS A 153 -12.90 9.17 -20.30
N ARG A 154 -12.63 8.37 -19.25
CA ARG A 154 -13.57 8.18 -18.12
C ARG A 154 -13.66 9.39 -17.18
N LEU A 155 -12.58 10.16 -17.05
CA LEU A 155 -12.54 11.37 -16.20
C LEU A 155 -13.07 12.63 -16.91
N GLY A 156 -13.51 12.55 -18.17
CA GLY A 156 -14.02 13.71 -18.92
C GLY A 156 -12.98 14.81 -19.15
N LEU A 157 -11.69 14.50 -18.97
CA LEU A 157 -10.61 15.46 -19.11
C LEU A 157 -10.36 15.72 -20.60
N LYS A 158 -10.76 16.91 -21.08
CA LYS A 158 -10.43 17.37 -22.43
C LYS A 158 -8.90 17.46 -22.56
N ASN A 159 -8.38 16.91 -23.67
CA ASN A 159 -6.96 16.97 -24.04
C ASN A 159 -6.45 18.41 -23.97
N THR A 160 -5.76 18.76 -22.89
CA THR A 160 -4.95 19.97 -22.81
C THR A 160 -3.56 19.58 -23.26
N GLN A 161 -3.15 20.11 -24.41
CA GLN A 161 -1.84 19.88 -25.04
C GLN A 161 -0.67 20.37 -24.17
N ARG A 162 -0.28 19.60 -23.15
CA ARG A 162 0.87 19.93 -22.30
C ARG A 162 1.84 18.76 -22.17
N GLU A 163 2.06 18.01 -23.25
CA GLU A 163 3.08 16.96 -23.30
C GLU A 163 4.41 17.41 -23.95
N GLU A 164 4.53 18.65 -24.44
CA GLU A 164 5.77 19.10 -25.09
C GLU A 164 6.92 19.57 -24.16
N LYS A 165 6.78 19.54 -22.83
CA LYS A 165 7.83 20.08 -21.94
C LYS A 165 8.63 19.09 -21.10
N TYR A 166 8.35 17.79 -21.15
CA TYR A 166 9.10 16.80 -20.35
C TYR A 166 10.22 16.07 -21.09
N THR A 167 10.45 16.36 -22.37
CA THR A 167 11.56 15.80 -23.17
C THR A 167 12.82 16.65 -23.20
N GLN A 168 12.94 17.72 -22.40
CA GLN A 168 14.11 18.62 -22.42
C GLN A 168 15.11 18.47 -21.24
N PHE A 169 14.95 17.47 -20.37
CA PHE A 169 15.93 17.20 -19.29
C PHE A 169 16.32 15.72 -19.20
N ALA A 170 16.68 15.14 -20.34
CA ALA A 170 17.50 13.93 -20.42
C ALA A 170 18.76 14.26 -21.23
#